data_AF-A0A4V5MVQ3-F1
#
_entry.id   AF-A0A4V5MVQ3-F1
#
_cell.length_a   1.000
_cell.length_b   1.000
_cell.length_c   1.000
_cell.angle_alpha   90.00
_cell.angle_beta   90.00
_cell.angle_gamma   90.00
#
_symmetry.space_group_name_H-M   'P 1'
#
loop_
_entity.id
_entity.type
_entity.pdbx_description
1 polymer ?
#
loop_
_entity_poly.entity_id
_entity_poly.type
_entity_poly.pdbx_seq_one_letter_code
_entity_poly.pdbx_strand_id
1 'polypeptide(L)' 'MAAYDALPAPLRRWLAGAALPWSPASCLRLWQRLRAEGASQAKALAALDRAEAKALRRETGAAPLAEGARAA' A
#
# COMPACT_ATOMS: atom_id res chain seq x y z
N MET A 1 -14.23 -7.56 2.48
CA MET A 1 -14.50 -7.21 1.07
C MET A 1 -14.62 -5.69 0.86
N ALA A 2 -15.45 -4.97 1.64
CA ALA A 2 -15.71 -3.53 1.47
C ALA A 2 -14.49 -2.58 1.42
N ALA A 3 -13.39 -2.91 2.10
CA ALA A 3 -12.20 -2.04 2.14
C ALA A 3 -11.49 -1.92 0.78
N TYR A 4 -11.59 -2.93 -0.10
CA TYR A 4 -10.98 -2.89 -1.43
C TYR A 4 -11.88 -2.15 -2.43
N ASP A 5 -13.20 -2.31 -2.33
CA ASP A 5 -14.18 -1.61 -3.18
C ASP A 5 -14.29 -0.12 -2.86
N ALA A 6 -14.00 0.28 -1.61
CA ALA A 6 -13.94 1.69 -1.20
C ALA A 6 -12.65 2.40 -1.64
N LEU A 7 -11.71 1.71 -2.29
CA LEU A 7 -10.45 2.32 -2.73
C LEU A 7 -10.65 3.23 -3.94
N PRO A 8 -9.93 4.36 -3.99
CA PRO A 8 -9.80 5.12 -5.22
C PRO A 8 -9.26 4.24 -6.35
N ALA A 9 -9.83 4.37 -7.55
CA ALA A 9 -9.38 3.67 -8.76
C ALA A 9 -7.85 3.64 -8.96
N PRO A 10 -7.09 4.76 -8.82
CA PRO A 10 -5.63 4.73 -8.95
C PRO A 10 -4.94 3.86 -7.89
N LEU A 11 -5.43 3.90 -6.65
CA LEU A 11 -4.88 3.10 -5.55
C LEU A 11 -5.17 1.61 -5.75
N ARG A 12 -6.39 1.29 -6.23
CA ARG A 12 -6.77 -0.08 -6.56
C ARG A 12 -5.91 -0.66 -7.68
N ARG A 13 -5.64 0.12 -8.73
CA ARG A 13 -4.76 -0.27 -9.83
C ARG A 13 -3.32 -0.49 -9.36
N TRP A 14 -2.83 0.34 -8.44
CA TRP A 14 -1.51 0.16 -7.83
C TRP A 14 -1.45 -1.15 -7.02
N LEU A 15 -2.43 -1.39 -6.14
CA LEU A 15 -2.49 -2.63 -5.35
C LEU A 15 -2.57 -3.90 -6.21
N ALA A 16 -3.24 -3.84 -7.36
CA ALA A 16 -3.31 -4.97 -8.29
C ALA A 16 -1.96 -5.30 -8.98
N GLY A 17 -1.01 -4.35 -9.00
CA GLY A 17 0.33 -4.54 -9.56
C GLY A 17 1.45 -4.60 -8.52
N ALA A 18 1.11 -4.51 -7.23
CA ALA A 18 2.08 -4.58 -6.14
C ALA A 18 2.70 -5.99 -6.06
N ALA A 19 4.01 -6.05 -5.81
CA ALA A 19 4.75 -7.30 -5.69
C ALA A 19 4.55 -7.97 -4.32
N LEU A 20 4.15 -7.20 -3.31
CA LEU A 20 3.96 -7.68 -1.95
C LEU A 20 2.48 -7.75 -1.54
N PRO A 21 2.09 -8.63 -0.60
CA PRO A 21 0.73 -8.74 -0.10
C PRO A 21 0.41 -7.60 0.88
N TRP A 22 0.30 -6.37 0.35
CA TRP A 22 -0.05 -5.19 1.13
C TRP A 22 -1.51 -5.22 1.62
N SER A 23 -1.73 -4.82 2.88
CA SER A 23 -3.08 -4.62 3.42
C SER A 23 -3.74 -3.37 2.80
N PRO A 24 -4.92 -3.47 2.16
CA PRO A 24 -5.61 -2.35 1.51
C PRO A 24 -5.86 -1.15 2.43
N ALA A 25 -6.16 -1.41 3.71
CA ALA A 25 -6.42 -0.37 4.70
C ALA A 25 -5.16 0.47 4.99
N SER A 26 -3.99 -0.17 5.07
CA SER A 26 -2.72 0.54 5.28
C SER A 26 -2.35 1.43 4.10
N CYS A 27 -2.52 0.94 2.88
CA CYS A 27 -2.31 1.72 1.67
C CYS A 27 -3.28 2.90 1.59
N LEU A 28 -4.56 2.68 1.93
CA LEU A 28 -5.58 3.71 1.96
C LEU A 28 -5.26 4.81 2.98
N ARG A 29 -4.83 4.45 4.20
CA ARG A 29 -4.42 5.42 5.22
C ARG A 29 -3.28 6.32 4.75
N LEU A 30 -2.24 5.72 4.16
CA LEU A 30 -1.11 6.49 3.62
C LEU A 30 -1.56 7.41 2.48
N TRP A 31 -2.38 6.89 1.56
CA TRP A 31 -2.94 7.66 0.46
C TRP A 31 -3.76 8.85 0.96
N GLN A 32 -4.70 8.64 1.88
CA GLN A 32 -5.55 9.68 2.43
C GLN A 32 -4.72 10.74 3.16
N ARG A 33 -3.73 10.33 3.95
CA ARG A 33 -2.81 11.26 4.62
C ARG A 33 -2.09 12.16 3.62
N LEU A 34 -1.48 11.58 2.59
CA LEU A 34 -0.76 12.34 1.57
C LEU A 34 -1.70 13.27 0.79
N ARG A 35 -2.91 12.80 0.47
CA ARG A 35 -3.94 13.63 -0.16
C ARG A 35 -4.36 14.81 0.70
N ALA A 36 -4.49 14.61 2.02
CA ALA A 36 -4.79 15.67 2.97
C ALA A 36 -3.64 16.68 3.10
N GLU A 37 -2.39 16.22 2.96
CA GLU A 37 -1.19 17.07 2.88
C GLU A 37 -1.06 17.81 1.52
N GLY A 38 -2.03 17.70 0.62
CA GLY A 38 -2.04 18.36 -0.69
C GLY A 38 -1.21 17.63 -1.76
N ALA A 39 -0.82 16.37 -1.53
CA ALA A 39 -0.09 15.60 -2.52
C ALA A 39 -0.99 15.27 -3.72
N SER A 40 -0.41 15.38 -4.93
CA SER A 40 -1.04 14.88 -6.14
C SER A 40 -1.16 13.35 -6.10
N GLN A 41 -2.05 12.79 -6.91
CA GLN A 41 -2.23 11.34 -7.04
C GLN A 41 -0.90 10.64 -7.36
N ALA A 42 -0.10 11.22 -8.26
CA ALA A 42 1.22 10.70 -8.62
C ALA A 42 2.20 10.69 -7.44
N LYS A 43 2.21 11.74 -6.60
CA LYS A 43 3.05 11.78 -5.39
C LYS A 43 2.63 10.72 -4.38
N ALA A 44 1.33 10.49 -4.22
CA ALA A 44 0.81 9.45 -3.33
C ALA A 44 1.19 8.05 -3.81
N LEU A 45 1.08 7.75 -5.11
CA LEU A 45 1.56 6.51 -5.71
C LEU A 45 3.07 6.33 -5.52
N ALA A 46 3.86 7.36 -5.81
CA ALA A 46 5.32 7.29 -5.65
C ALA A 46 5.75 7.04 -4.19
N ALA A 47 4.97 7.49 -3.20
CA ALA A 47 5.22 7.18 -1.80
C ALA A 47 4.93 5.71 -1.47
N LEU A 48 3.89 5.13 -2.08
CA LEU A 48 3.57 3.70 -1.98
C LEU A 48 4.67 2.86 -2.63
N ASP A 49 5.15 3.22 -3.83
CA ASP A 49 6.27 2.54 -4.50
C ASP A 49 7.54 2.55 -3.63
N ARG A 50 7.84 3.69 -2.98
CA ARG A 50 8.98 3.79 -2.06
C ARG A 50 8.80 2.90 -0.82
N ALA A 51 7.58 2.76 -0.32
CA ALA A 51 7.28 1.88 0.80
C ALA A 51 7.45 0.41 0.39
N GLU A 52 6.98 0.04 -0.80
CA GLU A 52 7.18 -1.28 -1.40
C GLU A 52 8.66 -1.60 -1.61
N ALA A 53 9.42 -0.70 -2.24
CA ALA A 53 10.86 -0.90 -2.44
C ALA A 53 11.62 -1.08 -1.10
N LYS A 54 11.21 -0.38 -0.04
CA LYS A 54 11.79 -0.56 1.30
C LYS A 54 11.39 -1.89 1.93
N ALA A 55 10.14 -2.32 1.76
CA ALA A 55 9.66 -3.60 2.27
C ALA A 55 10.31 -4.77 1.54
N LEU A 56 10.42 -4.74 0.20
CA LEU A 56 11.10 -5.74 -0.61
C LEU A 56 12.56 -5.95 -0.17
N ARG A 57 13.27 -4.86 0.11
CA ARG A 57 14.65 -4.90 0.64
C ARG A 57 14.74 -5.57 2.02
N ARG A 58 13.68 -5.48 2.84
CA ARG A 58 13.61 -6.10 4.17
C ARG A 58 13.19 -7.56 4.10
N GLU A 59 12.21 -7.88 3.25
CA GLU A 59 11.71 -9.25 3.08
C GLU A 59 12.72 -10.17 2.39
N THR A 60 13.61 -9.61 1.55
CA THR A 60 14.77 -10.37 1.01
C THR A 60 15.70 -10.92 2.11
N GLY A 61 15.59 -10.43 3.36
CA GLY A 61 16.33 -10.95 4.53
C GLY A 61 15.50 -11.76 5.54
N ALA A 62 14.19 -11.92 5.35
CA ALA A 62 13.32 -12.59 6.33
C ALA A 62 12.46 -13.68 5.66
N ALA A 63 12.74 -14.93 6.03
CA ALA A 63 11.98 -16.10 5.61
C ALA A 63 10.48 -16.00 5.98
N PRO A 64 9.60 -16.73 5.26
CA PRO A 64 8.22 -16.33 5.09
C PRO A 64 7.32 -17.00 6.13
N LEU A 65 6.92 -16.27 7.16
CA LEU A 65 5.79 -16.62 8.02
C LEU A 65 5.12 -15.34 8.51
N ALA A 66 4.13 -14.84 7.77
CA ALA A 66 3.14 -13.92 8.33
C ALA A 66 1.81 -14.08 7.61
N GLU A 67 1.24 -15.26 7.81
CA GLU A 67 -0.20 -15.44 7.92
C GLU A 67 -0.78 -14.37 8.87
N GLY A 68 -1.69 -13.52 8.38
CA GLY A 68 -2.55 -12.67 9.21
C GLY A 68 -1.91 -11.47 9.93
N ALA A 69 -1.46 -10.44 9.22
CA ALA A 69 -1.18 -9.12 9.81
C ALA A 69 -1.26 -8.02 8.73
N ARG A 70 -2.09 -6.99 8.76
CA ARG A 70 -2.80 -6.29 9.84
C ARG A 70 -4.03 -5.59 9.26
N ALA A 71 -5.19 -5.96 9.77
CA ALA A 71 -6.40 -5.15 9.79
C ALA A 71 -6.59 -4.65 11.23
N ALA A 72 -6.43 -3.35 11.42
CA ALA A 72 -6.91 -2.51 12.53
C ALA A 72 -6.49 -1.08 12.18
#